data_AF-A0A1H8YGJ6-F1
#
_entry.id   AF-A0A1H8YGJ6-F1
#
_cell.length_a   1.000
_cell.length_b   1.000
_cell.length_c   1.000
_cell.angle_alpha   90.00
_cell.angle_beta   90.00
_cell.angle_gamma   90.00
#
_symmetry.space_group_name_H-M   'P 1'
#
loop_
_entity.id
_entity.type
_entity.pdbx_description
1 polymer ?
#
loop_
_entity_poly.entity_id
_entity_poly.type
_entity_poly.pdbx_seq_one_letter_code
_entity_poly.pdbx_strand_id
1 'polypeptide(L)'
;MNSPGHQVVPHELAQQVSALTRLGKQTGELVGSAGRLAERTPQLGTAPPALHLAQRLREAAGESGLTGEIGAADTELNGFHNALQTTVKRYLEQEAEAEAALKQVGRSAG
;
A
#
# COMPACT_ATOMS: atom_id res chain seq x y z
N MET A 1 -14.20 -18.59 -27.64
CA MET A 1 -14.11 -17.95 -26.31
C MET A 1 -12.90 -17.03 -26.36
N ASN A 2 -13.12 -15.74 -26.64
CA ASN A 2 -12.05 -14.75 -26.66
C ASN A 2 -11.76 -14.33 -25.23
N SER A 3 -10.62 -14.75 -24.67
CA SER A 3 -10.07 -14.11 -23.48
C SER A 3 -9.78 -12.66 -23.85
N PRO A 4 -10.23 -11.65 -23.08
CA PRO A 4 -9.80 -10.28 -23.30
C PRO A 4 -8.29 -10.25 -23.05
N GLY A 5 -7.50 -10.11 -24.12
CA GLY A 5 -6.10 -9.77 -23.99
C GLY A 5 -6.03 -8.42 -23.30
N HIS A 6 -5.79 -8.40 -22.00
CA HIS A 6 -5.55 -7.17 -21.27
C HIS A 6 -4.26 -6.56 -21.82
N GLN A 7 -4.41 -5.52 -22.63
CA GLN A 7 -3.29 -4.71 -23.09
C GLN A 7 -2.79 -3.93 -21.87
N VAL A 8 -1.78 -4.49 -21.22
CA VAL A 8 -1.14 -3.87 -20.08
C VAL A 8 -0.28 -2.74 -20.62
N VAL A 9 -0.64 -1.49 -20.31
CA VAL A 9 0.17 -0.31 -20.66
C VAL A 9 1.18 -0.09 -19.52
N PRO A 10 2.49 -0.36 -19.73
CA PRO A 10 3.47 -0.30 -18.64
C PRO A 10 3.57 1.07 -17.97
N HIS A 11 3.27 2.14 -18.73
CA HIS A 11 3.26 3.50 -18.21
C HIS A 11 2.12 3.75 -17.22
N GLU A 12 0.90 3.25 -17.49
CA GLU A 12 -0.24 3.39 -16.58
C GLU A 12 -0.01 2.62 -15.28
N LEU A 13 0.59 1.43 -15.37
CA LEU A 13 1.01 0.67 -14.19
C LEU A 13 2.06 1.42 -13.36
N ALA A 14 3.06 2.04 -14.00
CA ALA A 14 4.07 2.82 -13.29
C ALA A 14 3.44 4.02 -12.54
N GLN A 15 2.45 4.68 -13.16
CA GLN A 15 1.69 5.76 -12.50
C GLN A 15 0.88 5.24 -11.30
N GLN A 16 0.22 4.08 -11.44
CA GLN A 16 -0.53 3.44 -10.35
C GLN A 16 0.38 3.03 -9.19
N VAL A 17 1.54 2.42 -9.49
CA VAL A 17 2.57 2.08 -8.50
C VAL A 17 3.02 3.33 -7.74
N SER A 18 3.30 4.44 -8.45
CA SER A 18 3.69 5.71 -7.83
C SER A 18 2.58 6.30 -6.95
N ALA A 19 1.33 6.23 -7.37
CA ALA A 19 0.18 6.67 -6.58
C ALA A 19 0.04 5.85 -5.28
N LEU A 20 0.20 4.53 -5.37
CA LEU A 20 0.18 3.64 -4.21
C LEU A 20 1.33 3.92 -3.23
N THR A 21 2.54 4.18 -3.72
CA THR A 21 3.66 4.57 -2.84
C THR A 21 3.35 5.84 -2.05
N ARG A 22 2.72 6.84 -2.69
CA ARG A 22 2.31 8.07 -2.01
C ARG A 22 1.24 7.79 -0.95
N LEU A 23 0.24 6.98 -1.27
CA LEU A 23 -0.79 6.57 -0.32
C LEU A 23 -0.22 5.79 0.86
N GLY A 24 0.70 4.86 0.63
CA GLY A 24 1.39 4.13 1.70
C GLY A 24 2.15 5.09 2.62
N LYS A 25 2.93 6.02 2.06
CA LYS A 25 3.62 7.04 2.88
C LYS A 25 2.65 7.87 3.74
N GLN A 26 1.56 8.36 3.14
CA GLN A 26 0.55 9.14 3.87
C GLN A 26 -0.13 8.31 4.97
N THR A 27 -0.39 7.03 4.70
CA THR A 27 -0.98 6.11 5.68
C THR A 27 -0.01 5.86 6.84
N GLY A 28 1.27 5.61 6.57
CA GLY A 28 2.30 5.51 7.61
C GLY A 28 2.45 6.77 8.46
N GLU A 29 2.35 7.96 7.87
CA GLU A 29 2.32 9.24 8.61
C GLU A 29 1.09 9.34 9.54
N LEU A 30 -0.05 8.81 9.11
CA LEU A 30 -1.27 8.72 9.93
C LEU A 30 -1.11 7.70 11.07
N VAL A 31 -0.51 6.52 10.83
CA VAL A 31 -0.18 5.54 11.88
C VAL A 31 0.65 6.21 12.97
N GLY A 32 1.74 6.88 12.58
CA GLY A 32 2.60 7.58 13.53
C GLY A 32 1.87 8.69 14.30
N SER A 33 0.92 9.37 13.65
CA SER A 33 0.11 10.41 14.29
C SER A 33 -0.92 9.82 15.27
N ALA A 34 -1.55 8.71 14.92
CA ALA A 34 -2.47 7.97 15.79
C ALA A 34 -1.74 7.39 17.01
N GLY A 35 -0.53 6.83 16.82
CA GLY A 35 0.29 6.34 17.92
C GLY A 35 0.64 7.45 18.93
N ARG A 36 1.09 8.61 18.45
CA ARG A 36 1.33 9.78 19.31
C ARG A 36 0.07 10.27 20.02
N LEU A 37 -1.11 10.12 19.40
CA LEU A 37 -2.38 10.46 20.03
C LEU A 37 -2.72 9.46 21.15
N ALA A 38 -2.47 8.17 20.94
CA ALA A 38 -2.69 7.11 21.93
C ALA A 38 -1.79 7.27 23.17
N GLU A 39 -0.55 7.72 22.97
CA GLU A 39 0.41 7.97 24.05
C GLU A 39 0.06 9.22 24.88
N ARG A 40 -0.70 10.17 24.33
CA ARG A 40 -1.11 11.36 25.07
C ARG A 40 -2.19 11.01 26.09
N THR A 41 -2.00 11.47 27.33
CA THR A 41 -3.07 11.49 28.33
C THR A 41 -3.97 12.70 28.09
N PRO A 42 -5.26 12.50 27.77
CA PRO A 42 -6.20 13.60 27.59
C PRO A 42 -6.38 14.38 28.90
N GLN A 43 -6.14 15.69 28.87
CA GLN A 43 -6.31 16.58 30.03
C GLN A 43 -7.78 17.00 30.15
N LEU A 44 -8.64 16.08 30.58
CA LEU A 44 -10.07 16.29 30.73
C LEU A 44 -10.49 16.67 32.16
N GLY A 45 -9.52 16.78 33.07
CA GLY A 45 -9.72 16.99 34.51
C GLY A 45 -9.57 15.71 35.34
N THR A 46 -9.78 15.82 36.65
CA THR A 46 -9.57 14.71 37.62
C THR A 46 -10.87 14.09 38.13
N ALA A 47 -12.02 14.59 37.69
CA ALA A 47 -13.31 14.00 38.06
C ALA A 47 -13.40 12.55 37.52
N PRO A 48 -13.98 11.60 38.27
CA PRO A 48 -14.13 10.21 37.82
C PRO A 48 -14.69 10.04 36.38
N PRO A 49 -15.74 10.76 35.94
CA PRO A 49 -16.20 10.66 34.54
C PRO A 49 -15.19 11.19 33.52
N ALA A 50 -14.38 12.20 33.87
CA ALA A 50 -13.33 12.73 33.00
C ALA A 50 -12.17 11.74 32.84
N LEU A 51 -11.78 11.05 33.92
CA LEU A 51 -10.78 9.99 33.88
C LEU A 51 -11.25 8.81 33.02
N HIS A 52 -12.52 8.42 33.15
CA HIS A 52 -13.10 7.36 32.33
C HIS A 52 -13.15 7.74 30.84
N LEU A 53 -13.51 8.98 30.52
CA LEU A 53 -13.47 9.47 29.14
C LEU A 53 -12.05 9.54 28.58
N ALA A 54 -11.08 9.99 29.38
CA ALA A 54 -9.67 10.02 29.00
C ALA A 54 -9.14 8.61 28.70
N GLN A 55 -9.54 7.61 29.49
CA GLN A 55 -9.21 6.21 29.24
C GLN A 55 -9.80 5.71 27.92
N ARG A 56 -11.09 5.94 27.68
CA ARG A 56 -11.76 5.53 26.43
C ARG A 56 -11.13 6.15 25.19
N LEU A 57 -10.70 7.41 25.27
CA LEU A 57 -10.00 8.08 24.16
C LEU A 57 -8.65 7.45 23.88
N ARG A 58 -7.89 7.07 24.92
CA ARG A 58 -6.62 6.35 24.74
C ARG A 58 -6.83 4.98 24.10
N GLU A 59 -7.83 4.22 24.55
CA GLU A 59 -8.18 2.92 23.96
C GLU A 59 -8.60 3.05 22.50
N ALA A 60 -9.43 4.04 22.18
CA ALA A 60 -9.88 4.31 20.81
C ALA A 60 -8.75 4.79 19.90
N ALA A 61 -7.73 5.47 20.43
CA ALA A 61 -6.56 5.89 19.66
C ALA A 61 -5.50 4.79 19.55
N GLY A 62 -5.42 3.86 20.52
CA GLY A 62 -4.38 2.84 20.64
C GLY A 62 -4.46 1.70 19.63
N GLU A 63 -3.71 0.63 19.90
CA GLU A 63 -3.57 -0.53 19.00
C GLU A 63 -4.88 -1.27 18.74
N SER A 64 -5.79 -1.32 19.71
CA SER A 64 -7.13 -1.91 19.53
C SER A 64 -8.12 -0.98 18.80
N GLY A 65 -7.68 0.22 18.43
CA GLY A 65 -8.49 1.23 17.76
C GLY A 65 -7.76 1.82 16.56
N LEU A 66 -7.73 3.15 16.48
CA LEU A 66 -7.27 3.89 15.31
C LEU A 66 -5.85 3.50 14.86
N THR A 67 -4.91 3.31 15.79
CA THR A 67 -3.53 2.95 15.44
C THR A 67 -3.47 1.57 14.78
N GLY A 68 -4.22 0.59 15.29
CA GLY A 68 -4.28 -0.76 14.71
C GLY A 68 -4.95 -0.78 13.34
N GLU A 69 -6.09 -0.12 13.20
CA GLU A 69 -6.84 -0.06 11.92
C GLU A 69 -6.00 0.57 10.80
N ILE A 70 -5.35 1.70 11.07
CA ILE A 70 -4.49 2.35 10.07
C ILE A 70 -3.24 1.50 9.81
N GLY A 71 -2.68 0.83 10.82
CA GLY A 71 -1.55 -0.08 10.65
C GLY A 71 -1.87 -1.31 9.78
N ALA A 72 -3.09 -1.85 9.91
CA ALA A 72 -3.58 -2.91 9.05
C ALA A 72 -3.71 -2.42 7.59
N ALA A 73 -4.31 -1.24 7.40
CA ALA A 73 -4.41 -0.62 6.08
C ALA A 73 -3.04 -0.35 5.44
N ASP A 74 -2.05 0.11 6.22
CA ASP A 74 -0.67 0.29 5.73
C ASP A 74 -0.04 -1.03 5.27
N THR A 75 -0.26 -2.10 6.06
CA THR A 75 0.23 -3.45 5.72
C THR A 75 -0.39 -3.97 4.42
N GLU A 76 -1.70 -3.81 4.24
CA GLU A 76 -2.41 -4.20 3.02
C GLU A 76 -1.96 -3.40 1.80
N LEU A 77 -1.81 -2.08 1.94
CA LEU A 77 -1.32 -1.20 0.88
C LEU A 77 0.09 -1.59 0.43
N ASN A 78 0.99 -1.86 1.39
CA ASN A 78 2.35 -2.34 1.10
C ASN A 78 2.33 -3.71 0.40
N GLY A 79 1.44 -4.61 0.82
CA GLY A 79 1.24 -5.90 0.17
C GLY A 79 0.79 -5.74 -1.29
N PHE A 80 -0.21 -4.90 -1.54
CA PHE A 80 -0.71 -4.62 -2.89
C PHE A 80 0.36 -3.95 -3.76
N HIS A 81 1.12 -3.00 -3.21
CA HIS A 81 2.21 -2.34 -3.91
C HIS A 81 3.27 -3.35 -4.38
N ASN A 82 3.71 -4.24 -3.50
CA ASN A 82 4.70 -5.28 -3.83
C ASN A 82 4.20 -6.26 -4.89
N ALA A 83 2.93 -6.66 -4.80
CA ALA A 83 2.30 -7.54 -5.78
C ALA A 83 2.22 -6.87 -7.17
N LEU A 84 1.87 -5.57 -7.21
CA LEU A 84 1.81 -4.81 -8.45
C LEU A 84 3.20 -4.68 -9.08
N GLN A 85 4.22 -4.30 -8.30
CA GLN A 85 5.60 -4.22 -8.78
C GLN A 85 6.12 -5.55 -9.34
N THR A 86 5.83 -6.65 -8.65
CA THR A 86 6.22 -8.00 -9.09
C THR A 86 5.54 -8.34 -10.42
N THR A 87 4.26 -7.99 -10.58
CA THR A 87 3.52 -8.21 -11.81
C THR A 87 4.10 -7.40 -12.96
N VAL A 88 4.37 -6.10 -12.75
CA VAL A 88 4.98 -5.23 -13.77
C VAL A 88 6.32 -5.79 -14.23
N LYS A 89 7.17 -6.19 -13.27
CA LYS A 89 8.49 -6.74 -13.56
C LYS A 89 8.38 -7.99 -14.45
N ARG A 90 7.49 -8.92 -14.11
CA ARG A 90 7.26 -10.14 -14.90
C ARG A 90 6.80 -9.84 -16.32
N TYR A 91 5.91 -8.86 -16.50
CA TYR A 91 5.46 -8.45 -17.83
C TYR A 91 6.61 -7.92 -18.69
N LEU A 92 7.45 -7.05 -18.12
CA LEU A 92 8.60 -6.48 -18.84
C LEU A 92 9.65 -7.55 -19.19
N GLU A 93 9.88 -8.52 -18.29
CA GLU A 93 10.77 -9.66 -18.55
C GLU A 93 10.25 -10.51 -19.72
N GLN A 94 8.95 -10.84 -19.73
CA GLN A 94 8.33 -11.62 -20.82
C GLN A 94 8.36 -10.88 -22.16
N GLU A 95 8.14 -9.56 -22.15
CA GLU A 95 8.23 -8.74 -23.37
C GLU A 95 9.66 -8.74 -23.94
N ALA A 96 10.67 -8.57 -23.08
CA ALA A 96 12.07 -8.61 -23.48
C ALA A 96 12.49 -9.99 -24.03
N GLU A 97 12.03 -11.08 -23.40
CA GLU A 97 12.26 -12.44 -23.90
C GLU A 97 11.61 -12.68 -25.27
N ALA A 98 10.36 -12.23 -25.46
CA ALA A 98 9.67 -12.34 -26.73
C ALA A 98 10.37 -11.55 -27.84
N GLU A 99 10.84 -10.33 -27.54
CA GLU A 99 11.57 -9.50 -28.49
C GLU A 99 12.93 -10.14 -28.87
N ALA A 100 13.64 -10.71 -27.89
CA ALA A 100 14.88 -11.43 -28.13
C ALA A 100 14.68 -12.67 -29.01
N ALA A 101 13.62 -13.45 -28.77
CA ALA A 101 13.28 -14.63 -29.57
C ALA A 101 12.95 -14.24 -31.02
N LEU A 102 12.16 -13.18 -31.24
CA LEU A 102 11.83 -12.67 -32.58
C LEU A 102 13.09 -12.22 -33.35
N LYS A 103 14.00 -11.52 -32.69
CA LYS A 103 15.30 -11.12 -33.28
C LYS A 103 16.14 -12.34 -33.67
N GLN A 104 16.12 -13.40 -32.88
CA GLN A 104 16.85 -14.63 -33.16
C GLN A 104 16.28 -15.38 -34.38
N VAL A 105 14.94 -15.50 -34.45
CA VAL A 105 14.25 -16.13 -35.59
C VAL A 105 14.49 -15.35 -36.88
N GLY A 106 14.36 -14.02 -36.86
CA GLY A 106 14.63 -13.17 -38.02
C GLY A 106 16.07 -13.26 -38.54
N ARG A 107 17.04 -13.55 -37.67
CA ARG A 107 18.45 -13.71 -38.01
C ARG A 107 18.80 -15.12 -38.51
N SER A 108 17.96 -16.12 -38.25
CA SER A 108 18.08 -17.47 -38.83
C SER A 108 17.40 -17.63 -40.19
N ALA A 109 16.57 -16.67 -40.59
CA ALA A 109 15.76 -16.71 -41.82
C ALA A 109 16.32 -15.86 -42.98
N GLY A 110 17.47 -15.19 -42.77
CA GLY A 110 18.21 -14.43 -43.80
C GLY A 110 19.64 -14.93 -43.93
#